data_AF-A0A0M8MI91-F1
#
_entry.id   AF-A0A0M8MI91-F1
#
_cell.length_a   1.000
_cell.length_b   1.000
_cell.length_c   1.000
_cell.angle_alpha   90.00
_cell.angle_beta   90.00
_cell.angle_gamma   90.00
#
_symmetry.space_group_name_H-M   'P 1'
#
loop_
_entity.id
_entity.type
_entity.pdbx_description
1 polymer ?
#
loop_
_entity_poly.entity_id
_entity_poly.type
_entity_poly.pdbx_seq_one_letter_code
_entity_poly.pdbx_strand_id
1 'polypeptide(L)'
;MAVTAEAERTEVSGAATKDSLAVIAVAAVAMFAADAAASYLIVLAMFGGLPFLLGTPVVAVILTLVISVLSRAMTGRWHVLGAVTATIALAGAGAYGLLNGILNPIFTQPEWWPHALVCLLTAGLLGLFLGPVAMRIVGAISAVTLIATLVLLPTSADKAAEQHARNQQQLVNEQLDYFLAEGTRPVVTDLAGWRNPLIRATGGDAMTWVVSDDGAVADIRVTGHVNEATMDPMAPCTWIQRPGDAGGSVNGALPDWCVQTEAGWVRGDGNGASFVRDGTLIAVNIGDDYDIRDTGGSSPATPEEISALAASLRPMTDAEIDKWVLPTYAGVDSPVVRTSGL
;
A
#
# COMPACT_ATOMS: atom_id res chain seq x y z
N MET A 1 -52.58 13.56 -51.52
CA MET A 1 -52.62 14.44 -50.34
C MET A 1 -52.16 13.76 -49.04
N ALA A 2 -52.19 12.42 -48.90
CA ALA A 2 -51.64 11.75 -47.72
C ALA A 2 -50.09 11.71 -47.69
N VAL A 3 -49.43 11.53 -48.84
CA VAL A 3 -47.96 11.43 -48.95
C VAL A 3 -47.23 12.73 -48.57
N THR A 4 -47.83 13.88 -48.84
CA THR A 4 -47.24 15.20 -48.52
C THR A 4 -47.29 15.50 -47.02
N ALA A 5 -48.34 15.06 -46.31
CA ALA A 5 -48.47 15.26 -44.87
C ALA A 5 -47.51 14.37 -44.05
N GLU A 6 -47.11 13.21 -44.59
CA GLU A 6 -46.17 12.29 -43.93
C GLU A 6 -44.73 12.79 -44.08
N ALA A 7 -44.36 13.27 -45.28
CA ALA A 7 -43.06 13.89 -45.53
C ALA A 7 -42.84 15.15 -44.65
N GLU A 8 -43.85 16.00 -44.53
CA GLU A 8 -43.81 17.22 -43.71
C GLU A 8 -43.72 16.89 -42.20
N ARG A 9 -44.36 15.80 -41.73
CA ARG A 9 -44.20 15.32 -40.35
C ARG A 9 -42.78 14.81 -40.06
N THR A 10 -42.16 14.08 -40.99
CA THR A 10 -40.78 13.60 -40.81
C THR A 10 -39.76 14.74 -40.76
N GLU A 11 -39.93 15.77 -41.58
CA GLU A 11 -38.99 16.89 -41.67
C GLU A 11 -39.05 17.77 -40.40
N VAL A 12 -40.26 18.07 -39.90
CA VAL A 12 -40.48 18.81 -38.65
C VAL A 12 -39.97 18.01 -37.43
N SER A 13 -40.15 16.69 -37.41
CA SER A 13 -39.62 15.83 -36.34
C SER A 13 -38.08 15.78 -36.32
N GLY A 14 -37.44 15.87 -37.50
CA GLY A 14 -35.98 15.86 -37.62
C GLY A 14 -35.32 17.12 -37.08
N ALA A 15 -35.87 18.29 -37.38
CA ALA A 15 -35.36 19.58 -36.89
C ALA A 15 -35.43 19.68 -35.35
N ALA A 16 -36.58 19.34 -34.77
CA ALA A 16 -36.78 19.37 -33.32
C ALA A 16 -35.83 18.42 -32.56
N THR A 17 -35.46 17.29 -33.16
CA THR A 17 -34.51 16.33 -32.58
C THR A 17 -33.08 16.86 -32.61
N LYS A 18 -32.67 17.52 -33.70
CA LYS A 18 -31.33 18.13 -33.82
C LYS A 18 -31.13 19.26 -32.80
N ASP A 19 -32.12 20.15 -32.66
CA ASP A 19 -32.06 21.25 -31.70
C ASP A 19 -32.00 20.72 -30.26
N SER A 20 -32.76 19.65 -29.97
CA SER A 20 -32.75 18.99 -28.67
C SER A 20 -31.39 18.34 -28.34
N LEU A 21 -30.76 17.68 -29.31
CA LEU A 21 -29.42 17.11 -29.14
C LEU A 21 -28.37 18.19 -28.92
N ALA A 22 -28.48 19.31 -29.63
CA ALA A 22 -27.58 20.44 -29.47
C ALA A 22 -27.72 21.07 -28.06
N VAL A 23 -28.94 21.16 -27.50
CA VAL A 23 -29.14 21.58 -26.10
C VAL A 23 -28.43 20.64 -25.13
N ILE A 24 -28.56 19.32 -25.31
CA ILE A 24 -27.89 18.34 -24.44
C ILE A 24 -26.37 18.48 -24.51
N ALA A 25 -25.80 18.60 -25.72
CA ALA A 25 -24.36 18.74 -25.91
C ALA A 25 -23.82 20.01 -25.23
N VAL A 26 -24.47 21.16 -25.42
CA VAL A 26 -24.04 22.42 -24.79
C VAL A 26 -24.25 22.38 -23.28
N ALA A 27 -25.35 21.77 -22.81
CA ALA A 27 -25.59 21.58 -21.38
C ALA A 27 -24.51 20.70 -20.73
N ALA A 28 -24.02 19.65 -21.39
CA ALA A 28 -22.93 18.83 -20.88
C ALA A 28 -21.64 19.64 -20.67
N VAL A 29 -21.30 20.53 -21.61
CA VAL A 29 -20.14 21.42 -21.48
C VAL A 29 -20.34 22.40 -20.31
N ALA A 30 -21.53 23.00 -20.19
CA ALA A 30 -21.85 23.89 -19.08
C ALA A 30 -21.80 23.18 -17.72
N MET A 31 -22.29 21.93 -17.66
CA MET A 31 -22.22 21.08 -16.48
C MET A 31 -20.79 20.75 -16.10
N PHE A 32 -19.93 20.43 -17.07
CA PHE A 32 -18.51 20.14 -16.81
C PHE A 32 -17.77 21.38 -16.28
N ALA A 33 -18.05 22.57 -16.83
CA ALA A 33 -17.51 23.82 -16.31
C ALA A 33 -17.99 24.12 -14.88
N ALA A 34 -19.28 23.89 -14.61
CA ALA A 34 -19.85 24.04 -13.28
C ALA A 34 -19.27 23.03 -12.28
N ASP A 35 -19.06 21.78 -12.70
CA ASP A 35 -18.46 20.73 -11.89
C ASP A 35 -16.98 21.02 -11.57
N ALA A 36 -16.23 21.56 -12.52
CA ALA A 36 -14.88 22.07 -12.27
C ALA A 36 -14.89 23.25 -11.28
N ALA A 37 -15.78 24.22 -11.44
CA ALA A 37 -15.91 25.33 -10.50
C ALA A 37 -16.29 24.86 -9.08
N ALA A 38 -17.24 23.92 -8.97
CA ALA A 38 -17.64 23.30 -7.72
C ALA A 38 -16.48 22.51 -7.08
N SER A 39 -15.76 21.71 -7.87
CA SER A 39 -14.55 21.00 -7.43
C SER A 39 -13.50 21.95 -6.86
N TYR A 40 -13.26 23.08 -7.52
CA TYR A 40 -12.33 24.10 -7.03
C TYR A 40 -12.79 24.72 -5.70
N LEU A 41 -14.08 25.03 -5.57
CA LEU A 41 -14.66 25.54 -4.33
C LEU A 41 -14.57 24.54 -3.18
N ILE A 42 -14.76 23.25 -3.46
CA ILE A 42 -14.60 22.17 -2.48
C ILE A 42 -13.15 22.10 -2.01
N VAL A 43 -12.18 22.13 -2.92
CA VAL A 43 -10.75 22.15 -2.55
C VAL A 43 -10.42 23.39 -1.72
N LEU A 44 -10.88 24.58 -2.13
CA LEU A 44 -10.70 25.80 -1.35
C LEU A 44 -11.34 25.70 0.04
N ALA A 45 -12.50 25.05 0.16
CA ALA A 45 -13.13 24.85 1.45
C ALA A 45 -12.32 23.97 2.40
N MET A 46 -11.54 23.01 1.88
CA MET A 46 -10.66 22.17 2.70
C MET A 46 -9.57 22.99 3.40
N PHE A 47 -9.14 24.11 2.83
CA PHE A 47 -8.07 24.96 3.39
C PHE A 47 -8.57 26.29 3.97
N GLY A 48 -9.61 26.87 3.39
CA GLY A 48 -10.17 28.18 3.71
C GLY A 48 -11.50 28.14 4.47
N GLY A 49 -12.04 26.94 4.74
CA GLY A 49 -13.21 26.73 5.57
C GLY A 49 -14.57 26.92 4.89
N LEU A 50 -15.61 26.95 5.72
CA LEU A 50 -17.03 26.97 5.34
C LEU A 50 -17.47 28.05 4.33
N PRO A 51 -16.91 29.29 4.28
CA PRO A 51 -17.35 30.30 3.34
C PRO A 51 -17.28 29.88 1.87
N PHE A 52 -16.31 29.03 1.50
CA PHE A 52 -16.16 28.55 0.13
C PHE A 52 -17.21 27.48 -0.24
N LEU A 53 -17.73 26.71 0.73
CA LEU A 53 -18.82 25.75 0.48
C LEU A 53 -20.11 26.45 0.06
N LEU A 54 -20.35 27.69 0.50
CA LEU A 54 -21.49 28.51 0.09
C LEU A 54 -21.45 28.86 -1.41
N GLY A 55 -20.28 28.79 -2.06
CA GLY A 55 -20.18 28.97 -3.51
C GLY A 55 -20.83 27.83 -4.31
N THR A 56 -20.86 26.61 -3.78
CA THR A 56 -21.41 25.41 -4.46
C THR A 56 -22.90 25.56 -4.83
N PRO A 57 -23.81 25.94 -3.91
CA PRO A 57 -25.20 26.19 -4.26
C PRO A 57 -25.36 27.37 -5.24
N VAL A 58 -24.48 28.39 -5.18
CA VAL A 58 -24.49 29.49 -6.15
C VAL A 58 -24.17 28.99 -7.56
N VAL A 59 -23.16 28.13 -7.70
CA VAL A 59 -22.84 27.47 -8.99
C VAL A 59 -24.02 26.66 -9.51
N ALA A 60 -24.72 25.91 -8.65
CA ALA A 60 -25.91 25.15 -9.03
C ALA A 60 -27.07 26.05 -9.53
N VAL A 61 -27.31 27.18 -8.87
CA VAL A 61 -28.32 28.18 -9.30
C VAL A 61 -27.93 28.77 -10.67
N ILE A 62 -26.67 29.18 -10.83
CA ILE A 62 -26.16 29.71 -12.11
C ILE A 62 -26.32 28.68 -13.22
N LEU A 63 -25.92 27.42 -12.99
CA LEU A 63 -26.04 26.34 -13.95
C LEU A 63 -27.51 26.13 -14.40
N THR A 64 -28.44 26.13 -13.44
CA THR A 64 -29.88 25.98 -13.73
C THR A 64 -30.39 27.11 -14.62
N LEU A 65 -29.97 28.36 -14.34
CA LEU A 65 -30.30 29.52 -15.16
C LEU A 65 -29.70 29.40 -16.58
N VAL A 66 -28.42 29.02 -16.69
CA VAL A 66 -27.73 28.83 -17.98
C VAL A 66 -28.44 27.78 -18.83
N ILE A 67 -28.73 26.59 -18.28
CA ILE A 67 -29.44 25.53 -19.01
C ILE A 67 -30.84 26.00 -19.44
N SER A 68 -31.56 26.72 -18.58
CA SER A 68 -32.88 27.26 -18.90
C SER A 68 -32.85 28.29 -20.04
N VAL A 69 -31.83 29.16 -20.06
CA VAL A 69 -31.62 30.16 -21.12
C VAL A 69 -31.23 29.47 -22.44
N LEU A 70 -30.31 28.50 -22.39
CA LEU A 70 -29.89 27.71 -23.56
C LEU A 70 -31.08 26.96 -24.18
N SER A 71 -31.87 26.30 -23.32
CA SER A 71 -33.11 25.65 -23.69
C SER A 71 -34.03 26.62 -24.45
N ARG A 72 -34.26 27.83 -23.90
CA ARG A 72 -35.12 28.83 -24.56
C ARG A 72 -34.55 29.27 -25.91
N ALA A 73 -33.25 29.55 -25.96
CA ALA A 73 -32.59 30.04 -27.17
C ALA A 73 -32.66 29.03 -28.33
N MET A 74 -32.60 27.74 -28.03
CA MET A 74 -32.49 26.68 -29.04
C MET A 74 -33.83 26.01 -29.38
N THR A 75 -34.75 25.90 -28.42
CA THR A 75 -36.04 25.19 -28.60
C THR A 75 -37.26 26.13 -28.56
N GLY A 76 -37.06 27.41 -28.26
CA GLY A 76 -38.13 28.38 -28.05
C GLY A 76 -38.88 28.22 -26.72
N ARG A 77 -38.55 27.21 -25.90
CA ARG A 77 -39.25 26.89 -24.65
C ARG A 77 -38.32 26.94 -23.44
N TRP A 78 -38.86 27.43 -22.33
CA TRP A 78 -38.20 27.41 -21.03
C TRP A 78 -38.40 26.03 -20.38
N HIS A 79 -37.42 25.13 -20.50
CA HIS A 79 -37.44 23.81 -19.85
C HIS A 79 -36.90 23.88 -18.40
N VAL A 80 -37.46 24.76 -17.58
CA VAL A 80 -36.98 25.05 -16.20
C VAL A 80 -36.96 23.79 -15.32
N LEU A 81 -38.04 22.98 -15.35
CA LEU A 81 -38.11 21.75 -14.56
C LEU A 81 -37.01 20.76 -14.96
N GLY A 82 -36.71 20.66 -16.26
CA GLY A 82 -35.62 19.82 -16.76
C GLY A 82 -34.26 20.32 -16.30
N ALA A 83 -34.02 21.63 -16.38
CA ALA A 83 -32.79 22.26 -15.88
C ALA A 83 -32.58 21.99 -14.38
N VAL A 84 -33.62 22.19 -13.56
CA VAL A 84 -33.57 21.91 -12.11
C VAL A 84 -33.30 20.42 -11.85
N THR A 85 -33.99 19.52 -12.56
CA THR A 85 -33.81 18.07 -12.39
C THR A 85 -32.38 17.64 -12.72
N ALA A 86 -31.82 18.12 -13.82
CA ALA A 86 -30.47 17.79 -14.22
C ALA A 86 -29.42 18.39 -13.26
N THR A 87 -29.61 19.63 -12.79
CA THR A 87 -28.74 20.23 -11.77
C THR A 87 -28.75 19.42 -10.46
N ILE A 88 -29.93 19.01 -9.98
CA ILE A 88 -30.05 18.20 -8.75
C ILE A 88 -29.39 16.83 -8.96
N ALA A 89 -29.60 16.19 -10.11
CA ALA A 89 -28.95 14.93 -10.43
C ALA A 89 -27.41 15.07 -10.46
N LEU A 90 -26.88 16.15 -11.03
CA LEU A 90 -25.44 16.43 -11.06
C LEU A 90 -24.90 16.62 -9.64
N ALA A 91 -25.59 17.44 -8.84
CA ALA A 91 -25.20 17.71 -7.46
C ALA A 91 -25.25 16.43 -6.61
N GLY A 92 -26.27 15.59 -6.78
CA GLY A 92 -26.40 14.31 -6.10
C GLY A 92 -25.32 13.31 -6.51
N ALA A 93 -25.05 13.19 -7.81
CA ALA A 93 -23.98 12.35 -8.35
C ALA A 93 -22.59 12.81 -7.86
N GLY A 94 -22.34 14.12 -7.89
CA GLY A 94 -21.11 14.74 -7.38
C GLY A 94 -20.92 14.50 -5.88
N ALA A 95 -21.96 14.73 -5.08
CA ALA A 95 -21.91 14.50 -3.63
C ALA A 95 -21.71 13.02 -3.28
N TYR A 96 -22.46 12.11 -3.92
CA TYR A 96 -22.28 10.67 -3.74
C TYR A 96 -20.88 10.23 -4.16
N GLY A 97 -20.42 10.71 -5.33
CA GLY A 97 -19.12 10.38 -5.87
C GLY A 97 -17.98 10.87 -4.98
N LEU A 98 -18.09 12.07 -4.42
CA LEU A 98 -17.13 12.62 -3.48
C LEU A 98 -17.10 11.81 -2.16
N LEU A 99 -18.27 11.54 -1.58
CA LEU A 99 -18.39 10.80 -0.31
C LEU A 99 -17.83 9.38 -0.39
N ASN A 100 -17.92 8.74 -1.56
CA ASN A 100 -17.41 7.39 -1.79
C ASN A 100 -16.03 7.38 -2.48
N GLY A 101 -15.41 8.54 -2.71
CA GLY A 101 -14.10 8.68 -3.36
C GLY A 101 -14.06 8.22 -4.83
N ILE A 102 -15.22 8.14 -5.48
CA ILE A 102 -15.39 7.84 -6.90
C ILE A 102 -15.03 9.08 -7.74
N LEU A 103 -15.46 10.27 -7.28
CA LEU A 103 -15.25 11.57 -7.93
C LEU A 103 -14.48 12.48 -6.99
N ASN A 104 -13.14 12.35 -6.97
CA ASN A 104 -12.30 13.34 -6.29
C ASN A 104 -12.35 14.67 -7.05
N PRO A 105 -12.16 15.83 -6.40
CA PRO A 105 -12.17 17.11 -7.10
C PRO A 105 -11.26 17.08 -8.33
N ILE A 106 -11.74 17.56 -9.48
CA ILE A 106 -11.07 17.41 -10.80
C ILE A 106 -9.57 17.76 -10.76
N PHE A 107 -9.19 18.78 -9.99
CA PHE A 107 -7.81 19.25 -9.90
C PHE A 107 -6.88 18.42 -8.99
N THR A 108 -7.46 17.46 -8.26
CA THR A 108 -6.73 16.58 -7.32
C THR A 108 -6.47 15.21 -7.90
N GLN A 109 -7.05 14.87 -9.06
CA GLN A 109 -6.87 13.60 -9.73
C GLN A 109 -6.50 13.79 -11.20
N PRO A 110 -5.61 12.95 -11.77
CA PRO A 110 -5.26 13.02 -13.19
C PRO A 110 -6.43 12.58 -14.09
N GLU A 111 -7.34 11.77 -13.57
CA GLU A 111 -8.47 11.22 -14.31
C GLU A 111 -9.68 12.17 -14.30
N TRP A 112 -9.78 13.03 -15.30
CA TRP A 112 -10.93 13.93 -15.49
C TRP A 112 -12.14 13.25 -16.15
N TRP A 113 -11.94 12.09 -16.76
CA TRP A 113 -12.95 11.40 -17.57
C TRP A 113 -14.21 10.96 -16.78
N PRO A 114 -14.17 10.55 -15.49
CA PRO A 114 -15.37 10.18 -14.75
C PRO A 114 -16.33 11.37 -14.58
N HIS A 115 -15.79 12.57 -14.36
CA HIS A 115 -16.56 13.80 -14.29
C HIS A 115 -17.24 14.11 -15.62
N ALA A 116 -16.50 14.04 -16.73
CA ALA A 116 -17.06 14.24 -18.05
C ALA A 116 -18.19 13.26 -18.36
N LEU A 117 -18.04 11.98 -17.99
CA LEU A 117 -19.07 10.97 -18.15
C LEU A 117 -20.33 11.29 -17.33
N VAL A 118 -20.17 11.64 -16.04
CA VAL A 118 -21.29 12.04 -15.17
C VAL A 118 -22.01 13.27 -15.71
N CYS A 119 -21.28 14.29 -16.17
CA CYS A 119 -21.86 15.48 -16.80
C CYS A 119 -22.62 15.14 -18.09
N LEU A 120 -22.08 14.28 -18.96
CA LEU A 120 -22.75 13.84 -20.19
C LEU A 120 -24.05 13.09 -19.90
N LEU A 121 -24.01 12.13 -18.97
CA LEU A 121 -25.19 11.34 -18.58
C LEU A 121 -26.24 12.22 -17.89
N THR A 122 -25.81 13.16 -17.08
CA THR A 122 -26.71 14.12 -16.43
C THR A 122 -27.33 15.09 -17.41
N ALA A 123 -26.58 15.59 -18.39
CA ALA A 123 -27.13 16.39 -19.48
C ALA A 123 -28.15 15.60 -20.32
N GLY A 124 -27.91 14.30 -20.52
CA GLY A 124 -28.84 13.39 -21.18
C GLY A 124 -30.22 13.35 -20.53
N LEU A 125 -30.33 13.52 -19.19
CA LEU A 125 -31.61 13.58 -18.47
C LEU A 125 -32.54 14.69 -18.96
N LEU A 126 -31.99 15.77 -19.53
CA LEU A 126 -32.81 16.83 -20.14
C LEU A 126 -33.73 16.28 -21.24
N GLY A 127 -33.33 15.19 -21.91
CA GLY A 127 -34.15 14.51 -22.91
C GLY A 127 -35.55 14.11 -22.42
N LEU A 128 -35.73 13.84 -21.13
CA LEU A 128 -37.04 13.56 -20.51
C LEU A 128 -38.03 14.73 -20.67
N PHE A 129 -37.52 15.95 -20.82
CA PHE A 129 -38.30 17.20 -20.79
C PHE A 129 -38.35 17.93 -22.15
N LEU A 130 -37.53 17.54 -23.13
CA LEU A 130 -37.40 18.22 -24.43
C LEU A 130 -38.56 17.96 -25.40
N GLY A 131 -39.46 17.01 -25.12
CA GLY A 131 -40.72 16.82 -25.84
C GLY A 131 -40.81 15.53 -26.66
N PRO A 132 -40.02 15.34 -27.74
CA PRO A 132 -40.09 14.16 -28.59
C PRO A 132 -39.88 12.85 -27.84
N VAL A 133 -40.62 11.80 -28.23
CA VAL A 133 -40.52 10.47 -27.59
C VAL A 133 -39.09 9.92 -27.65
N ALA A 134 -38.40 10.10 -28.77
CA ALA A 134 -37.00 9.70 -28.92
C ALA A 134 -36.09 10.33 -27.86
N MET A 135 -36.26 11.63 -27.56
CA MET A 135 -35.47 12.31 -26.53
C MET A 135 -35.80 11.82 -25.13
N ARG A 136 -37.06 11.45 -24.86
CA ARG A 136 -37.45 10.86 -23.57
C ARG A 136 -36.78 9.50 -23.34
N ILE A 137 -36.67 8.68 -24.39
CA ILE A 137 -35.95 7.41 -24.33
C ILE A 137 -34.47 7.65 -24.02
N VAL A 138 -33.82 8.59 -24.71
CA VAL A 138 -32.43 8.98 -24.43
C VAL A 138 -32.27 9.40 -22.97
N GLY A 139 -33.15 10.26 -22.46
CA GLY A 139 -33.08 10.70 -21.07
C GLY A 139 -33.30 9.57 -20.05
N ALA A 140 -34.19 8.63 -20.33
CA ALA A 140 -34.39 7.45 -19.47
C ALA A 140 -33.15 6.54 -19.46
N ILE A 141 -32.54 6.28 -20.62
CA ILE A 141 -31.32 5.49 -20.74
C ILE A 141 -30.17 6.18 -20.00
N SER A 142 -30.01 7.49 -20.17
CA SER A 142 -29.00 8.26 -19.45
C SER A 142 -29.18 8.19 -17.92
N ALA A 143 -30.42 8.22 -17.42
CA ALA A 143 -30.70 8.07 -16.00
C ALA A 143 -30.23 6.72 -15.44
N VAL A 144 -30.61 5.62 -16.10
CA VAL A 144 -30.22 4.26 -15.69
C VAL A 144 -28.71 4.09 -15.79
N THR A 145 -28.11 4.59 -16.87
CA THR A 145 -26.66 4.50 -17.10
C THR A 145 -25.89 5.31 -16.06
N LEU A 146 -26.38 6.49 -15.64
CA LEU A 146 -25.77 7.28 -14.57
C LEU A 146 -25.71 6.51 -13.26
N ILE A 147 -26.84 5.91 -12.86
CA ILE A 147 -26.91 5.10 -11.63
C ILE A 147 -25.95 3.91 -11.73
N ALA A 148 -26.00 3.16 -12.85
CA ALA A 148 -25.10 2.03 -13.07
C ALA A 148 -23.62 2.44 -13.02
N THR A 149 -23.28 3.57 -13.62
CA THR A 149 -21.92 4.13 -13.61
C THR A 149 -21.47 4.43 -12.19
N LEU A 150 -22.29 5.11 -11.38
CA LEU A 150 -21.94 5.44 -10.00
C LEU A 150 -21.81 4.22 -9.09
N VAL A 151 -22.49 3.12 -9.40
CA VAL A 151 -22.40 1.85 -8.63
C VAL A 151 -21.19 1.01 -9.06
N LEU A 152 -20.79 1.07 -10.33
CA LEU A 152 -19.72 0.23 -10.89
C LEU A 152 -18.33 0.87 -10.84
N LEU A 153 -18.24 2.20 -10.68
CA LEU A 153 -16.94 2.86 -10.56
C LEU A 153 -16.27 2.50 -9.22
N PRO A 154 -14.96 2.21 -9.22
CA PRO A 154 -14.24 1.81 -8.01
C PRO A 154 -14.21 2.95 -6.99
N THR A 155 -14.50 2.60 -5.73
CA THR A 155 -14.47 3.53 -4.59
C THR A 155 -13.04 3.81 -4.15
N SER A 156 -12.85 4.78 -3.24
CA SER A 156 -11.53 5.01 -2.62
C SER A 156 -11.02 3.80 -1.85
N ALA A 157 -11.92 3.02 -1.23
CA ALA A 157 -11.55 1.79 -0.52
C ALA A 157 -11.02 0.72 -1.47
N ASP A 158 -11.66 0.54 -2.62
CA ASP A 158 -11.23 -0.44 -3.64
C ASP A 158 -9.84 -0.05 -4.19
N LYS A 159 -9.67 1.22 -4.54
CA LYS A 159 -8.39 1.76 -5.03
C LYS A 159 -7.27 1.61 -3.98
N ALA A 160 -7.58 1.86 -2.71
CA ALA A 160 -6.63 1.71 -1.62
C ALA A 160 -6.23 0.25 -1.39
N ALA A 161 -7.18 -0.68 -1.45
CA ALA A 161 -6.89 -2.12 -1.33
C ALA A 161 -6.01 -2.63 -2.47
N GLU A 162 -6.31 -2.22 -3.72
CA GLU A 162 -5.49 -2.57 -4.88
C GLU A 162 -4.08 -1.96 -4.79
N GLN A 163 -3.96 -0.70 -4.38
CA GLN A 163 -2.67 -0.05 -4.17
C GLN A 163 -1.87 -0.72 -3.05
N HIS A 164 -2.52 -1.09 -1.95
CA HIS A 164 -1.88 -1.79 -0.85
C HIS A 164 -1.34 -3.15 -1.30
N ALA A 165 -2.13 -3.93 -2.05
CA ALA A 165 -1.68 -5.21 -2.61
C ALA A 165 -0.49 -5.04 -3.56
N ARG A 166 -0.50 -4.01 -4.43
CA ARG A 166 0.65 -3.68 -5.31
C ARG A 166 1.90 -3.32 -4.52
N ASN A 167 1.76 -2.44 -3.52
CA ASN A 167 2.88 -2.00 -2.69
C ASN A 167 3.47 -3.18 -1.90
N GLN A 168 2.63 -4.08 -1.37
CA GLN A 168 3.11 -5.28 -0.66
C GLN A 168 3.92 -6.20 -1.58
N GLN A 169 3.46 -6.45 -2.81
CA GLN A 169 4.22 -7.25 -3.77
C GLN A 169 5.55 -6.61 -4.16
N GLN A 170 5.57 -5.29 -4.37
CA GLN A 170 6.81 -4.56 -4.65
C GLN A 170 7.79 -4.65 -3.49
N LEU A 171 7.33 -4.45 -2.25
CA LEU A 171 8.16 -4.57 -1.06
C LEU A 171 8.80 -5.95 -0.91
N VAL A 172 8.04 -7.03 -1.16
CA VAL A 172 8.59 -8.40 -1.11
C VAL A 172 9.70 -8.60 -2.14
N ASN A 173 9.51 -8.12 -3.36
CA ASN A 173 10.53 -8.22 -4.41
C ASN A 173 11.77 -7.39 -4.09
N GLU A 174 11.60 -6.14 -3.64
CA GLU A 174 12.70 -5.26 -3.23
C GLU A 174 13.49 -5.86 -2.05
N GLN A 175 12.82 -6.47 -1.09
CA GLN A 175 13.46 -7.15 0.04
C GLN A 175 14.22 -8.40 -0.39
N LEU A 176 13.71 -9.16 -1.37
CA LEU A 176 14.39 -10.32 -1.92
C LEU A 176 15.64 -9.91 -2.71
N ASP A 177 15.51 -8.89 -3.56
CA ASP A 177 16.65 -8.34 -4.32
C ASP A 177 17.73 -7.81 -3.38
N TYR A 178 17.32 -7.10 -2.32
CA TYR A 178 18.22 -6.66 -1.25
C TYR A 178 18.91 -7.85 -0.57
N PHE A 179 18.17 -8.89 -0.21
CA PHE A 179 18.76 -10.08 0.42
C PHE A 179 19.80 -10.77 -0.46
N LEU A 180 19.51 -10.90 -1.75
CA LEU A 180 20.41 -11.54 -2.70
C LEU A 180 21.68 -10.71 -2.94
N ALA A 181 21.58 -9.38 -2.93
CA ALA A 181 22.69 -8.47 -3.19
C ALA A 181 23.55 -8.17 -1.95
N GLU A 182 22.90 -7.87 -0.82
CA GLU A 182 23.51 -7.28 0.37
C GLU A 182 23.07 -7.95 1.69
N GLY A 183 22.20 -8.96 1.62
CA GLY A 183 21.57 -9.57 2.78
C GLY A 183 22.53 -10.30 3.71
N THR A 184 22.23 -10.24 5.00
CA THR A 184 22.91 -11.03 6.04
C THR A 184 22.53 -12.50 5.89
N ARG A 185 23.51 -13.33 5.55
CA ARG A 185 23.32 -14.77 5.39
C ARG A 185 23.48 -15.49 6.73
N PRO A 186 22.65 -16.51 7.04
CA PRO A 186 22.84 -17.30 8.25
C PRO A 186 24.17 -18.05 8.24
N VAL A 187 24.71 -18.29 9.43
CA VAL A 187 25.87 -19.16 9.66
C VAL A 187 25.41 -20.44 10.34
N VAL A 188 26.12 -21.53 10.08
CA VAL A 188 25.85 -22.86 10.63
C VAL A 188 27.09 -23.42 11.29
N THR A 189 26.92 -24.41 12.15
CA THR A 189 28.02 -25.17 12.74
C THR A 189 28.22 -26.50 12.02
N ASP A 190 29.48 -26.88 11.81
CA ASP A 190 29.89 -28.24 11.41
C ASP A 190 30.49 -29.03 12.61
N LEU A 191 30.29 -28.55 13.84
CA LEU A 191 30.79 -29.22 15.05
C LEU A 191 30.17 -30.60 15.17
N ALA A 192 31.00 -31.64 15.30
CA ALA A 192 30.53 -33.00 15.41
C ALA A 192 29.59 -33.18 16.62
N GLY A 193 28.46 -33.84 16.41
CA GLY A 193 27.42 -34.01 17.43
C GLY A 193 26.48 -32.82 17.60
N TRP A 194 26.56 -31.81 16.71
CA TRP A 194 25.63 -30.68 16.66
C TRP A 194 24.88 -30.67 15.33
N ARG A 195 23.67 -30.12 15.37
CA ARG A 195 22.80 -29.90 14.20
C ARG A 195 22.19 -28.51 14.24
N ASN A 196 21.75 -28.02 13.08
CA ASN A 196 21.18 -26.70 12.89
C ASN A 196 19.67 -26.83 12.65
N PRO A 197 18.81 -27.04 13.67
CA PRO A 197 17.40 -27.38 13.47
C PRO A 197 16.53 -26.21 12.98
N LEU A 198 16.92 -24.96 13.26
CA LEU A 198 16.12 -23.77 12.97
C LEU A 198 16.98 -22.65 12.39
N ILE A 199 16.41 -21.93 11.41
CA ILE A 199 17.03 -20.75 10.79
C ILE A 199 15.99 -19.65 10.59
N ARG A 200 16.40 -18.40 10.79
CA ARG A 200 15.65 -17.18 10.43
C ARG A 200 16.58 -16.22 9.70
N ALA A 201 16.12 -15.63 8.60
CA ALA A 201 16.86 -14.60 7.87
C ALA A 201 15.92 -13.43 7.55
N THR A 202 16.25 -12.21 7.96
CA THR A 202 15.36 -11.04 7.80
C THR A 202 15.90 -9.99 6.83
N GLY A 203 17.02 -10.28 6.16
CA GLY A 203 17.74 -9.33 5.32
C GLY A 203 18.74 -8.48 6.11
N GLY A 204 18.33 -7.93 7.26
CA GLY A 204 19.20 -7.16 8.14
C GLY A 204 19.98 -8.00 9.15
N ASP A 205 19.35 -9.05 9.67
CA ASP A 205 19.97 -10.05 10.56
C ASP A 205 19.67 -11.48 10.09
N ALA A 206 20.44 -12.41 10.62
CA ALA A 206 20.14 -13.83 10.53
C ALA A 206 20.38 -14.50 11.88
N MET A 207 19.59 -15.53 12.15
CA MET A 207 19.68 -16.30 13.38
C MET A 207 19.61 -17.79 13.05
N THR A 208 20.52 -18.55 13.64
CA THR A 208 20.55 -20.01 13.56
C THR A 208 20.52 -20.56 14.96
N TRP A 209 19.59 -21.46 15.24
CA TRP A 209 19.63 -22.22 16.48
C TRP A 209 20.32 -23.55 16.23
N VAL A 210 21.15 -23.94 17.18
CA VAL A 210 21.90 -25.20 17.14
C VAL A 210 21.59 -26.02 18.37
N VAL A 211 21.55 -27.34 18.20
CA VAL A 211 21.33 -28.29 19.29
C VAL A 211 22.30 -29.46 19.16
N SER A 212 22.87 -29.89 20.27
CA SER A 212 23.75 -31.05 20.35
C SER A 212 22.95 -32.36 20.45
N ASP A 213 23.64 -33.49 20.32
CA ASP A 213 23.08 -34.83 20.50
C ASP A 213 22.62 -35.12 21.95
N ASP A 214 23.20 -34.44 22.93
CA ASP A 214 22.80 -34.52 24.35
C ASP A 214 21.76 -33.44 24.75
N GLY A 215 21.34 -32.60 23.80
CA GLY A 215 20.23 -31.66 23.96
C GLY A 215 20.63 -30.27 24.49
N ALA A 216 21.91 -29.93 24.52
CA ALA A 216 22.39 -28.57 24.76
C ALA A 216 22.05 -27.64 23.59
N VAL A 217 21.63 -26.41 23.87
CA VAL A 217 21.15 -25.44 22.87
C VAL A 217 21.92 -24.14 22.92
N ALA A 218 22.23 -23.60 21.74
CA ALA A 218 22.80 -22.27 21.54
C ALA A 218 22.10 -21.56 20.37
N ASP A 219 22.08 -20.23 20.41
CA ASP A 219 21.68 -19.40 19.27
C ASP A 219 22.88 -18.63 18.71
N ILE A 220 22.91 -18.53 17.39
CA ILE A 220 23.93 -17.82 16.65
C ILE A 220 23.24 -16.69 15.91
N ARG A 221 23.66 -15.46 16.18
CA ARG A 221 23.16 -14.25 15.55
C ARG A 221 24.21 -13.67 14.63
N VAL A 222 23.77 -13.21 13.48
CA VAL A 222 24.58 -12.55 12.48
C VAL A 222 23.90 -11.24 12.17
N THR A 223 24.64 -10.14 12.24
CA THR A 223 24.17 -8.84 11.73
C THR A 223 24.95 -8.49 10.47
N GLY A 224 24.37 -7.63 9.63
CA GLY A 224 24.94 -7.26 8.33
C GLY A 224 26.34 -6.64 8.41
N HIS A 225 26.85 -6.20 7.25
CA HIS A 225 28.22 -5.72 7.15
C HIS A 225 28.54 -4.59 8.14
N VAL A 226 29.50 -4.86 9.02
CA VAL A 226 30.07 -3.92 9.98
C VAL A 226 31.41 -3.41 9.45
N ASN A 227 31.59 -2.10 9.47
CA ASN A 227 32.90 -1.49 9.28
C ASN A 227 33.62 -1.44 10.62
N GLU A 228 34.56 -2.37 10.82
CA GLU A 228 35.34 -2.48 12.07
C GLU A 228 36.01 -1.17 12.49
N ALA A 229 36.46 -0.34 11.54
CA ALA A 229 37.14 0.92 11.83
C ALA A 229 36.22 1.98 12.45
N THR A 230 34.91 1.86 12.26
CA THR A 230 33.90 2.81 12.74
C THR A 230 32.86 2.15 13.63
N MET A 231 33.02 0.87 13.94
CA MET A 231 32.09 0.11 14.76
C MET A 231 32.14 0.64 16.20
N ASP A 232 30.96 0.89 16.78
CA ASP A 232 30.85 1.21 18.20
C ASP A 232 31.53 0.10 19.01
N PRO A 233 32.54 0.40 19.84
CA PRO A 233 33.22 -0.61 20.67
C PRO A 233 32.26 -1.41 21.57
N MET A 234 31.08 -0.86 21.89
CA MET A 234 30.04 -1.54 22.65
C MET A 234 29.21 -2.52 21.83
N ALA A 235 29.17 -2.39 20.50
CA ALA A 235 28.28 -3.18 19.65
C ALA A 235 28.47 -4.71 19.86
N PRO A 236 29.68 -5.29 19.83
CA PRO A 236 29.86 -6.72 20.07
C PRO A 236 29.33 -7.21 21.43
N CYS A 237 29.42 -6.38 22.47
CA CYS A 237 28.88 -6.70 23.79
C CYS A 237 27.35 -6.73 23.79
N THR A 238 26.69 -5.80 23.10
CA THR A 238 25.20 -5.76 23.05
C THR A 238 24.59 -7.02 22.46
N TRP A 239 25.29 -7.68 21.53
CA TRP A 239 24.81 -8.92 20.89
C TRP A 239 24.99 -10.18 21.73
N ILE A 240 25.75 -10.09 22.81
CA ILE A 240 25.92 -11.16 23.82
C ILE A 240 25.38 -10.74 25.19
N GLN A 241 24.61 -9.65 25.26
CA GLN A 241 24.01 -9.14 26.48
C GLN A 241 22.76 -9.95 26.86
N ARG A 242 22.53 -10.12 28.16
CA ARG A 242 21.32 -10.74 28.73
C ARG A 242 20.41 -9.70 29.40
N PRO A 243 19.11 -10.01 29.52
CA PRO A 243 18.22 -9.24 30.38
C PRO A 243 18.78 -9.11 31.79
N GLY A 244 18.92 -7.87 32.27
CA GLY A 244 19.42 -7.56 33.62
C GLY A 244 20.93 -7.32 33.73
N ASP A 245 21.70 -7.51 32.65
CA ASP A 245 23.10 -7.13 32.63
C ASP A 245 23.27 -5.61 32.77
N ALA A 246 24.17 -5.18 33.65
CA ALA A 246 24.49 -3.77 33.84
C ALA A 246 25.18 -3.20 32.59
N GLY A 247 24.89 -1.93 32.26
CA GLY A 247 25.61 -1.21 31.22
C GLY A 247 27.03 -0.84 31.61
N GLY A 248 27.76 -0.19 30.71
CA GLY A 248 29.07 0.38 31.02
C GLY A 248 28.99 1.35 32.20
N SER A 249 29.97 1.27 33.11
CA SER A 249 30.02 2.09 34.33
C SER A 249 30.31 3.58 34.04
N VAL A 250 30.85 3.88 32.85
CA VAL A 250 31.08 5.23 32.31
C VAL A 250 30.82 5.23 30.81
N ASN A 251 30.52 6.40 30.24
CA ASN A 251 30.31 6.57 28.79
C ASN A 251 31.51 6.04 27.99
N GLY A 252 31.27 5.03 27.16
CA GLY A 252 32.29 4.42 26.29
C GLY A 252 33.15 3.34 26.93
N ALA A 253 32.95 3.00 28.22
CA ALA A 253 33.59 1.83 28.82
C ALA A 253 32.77 0.55 28.55
N LEU A 254 33.48 -0.55 28.31
CA LEU A 254 32.87 -1.87 28.28
C LEU A 254 32.33 -2.23 29.68
N PRO A 255 31.19 -2.93 29.78
CA PRO A 255 30.71 -3.49 31.04
C PRO A 255 31.69 -4.54 31.57
N ASP A 256 31.76 -4.72 32.89
CA ASP A 256 32.67 -5.67 33.53
C ASP A 256 32.43 -7.14 33.11
N TRP A 257 31.22 -7.44 32.63
CA TRP A 257 30.87 -8.76 32.10
C TRP A 257 31.32 -8.99 30.66
N CYS A 258 31.73 -7.95 29.91
CA CYS A 258 32.17 -8.07 28.52
C CYS A 258 33.69 -7.95 28.43
N VAL A 259 34.36 -9.06 28.14
CA VAL A 259 35.83 -9.16 28.12
C VAL A 259 36.30 -9.23 26.67
N GLN A 260 37.15 -8.29 26.26
CA GLN A 260 37.82 -8.36 24.96
C GLN A 260 39.02 -9.32 25.02
N THR A 261 39.15 -10.17 24.00
CA THR A 261 40.16 -11.21 23.83
C THR A 261 40.78 -11.11 22.42
N GLU A 262 41.80 -11.93 22.14
CA GLU A 262 42.39 -12.01 20.79
C GLU A 262 41.39 -12.53 19.73
N ALA A 263 40.41 -13.35 20.14
CA ALA A 263 39.43 -13.96 19.25
C ALA A 263 38.15 -13.12 19.08
N GLY A 264 37.99 -12.02 19.81
CA GLY A 264 36.77 -11.22 19.86
C GLY A 264 36.36 -10.88 21.29
N TRP A 265 35.07 -10.76 21.55
CA TRP A 265 34.51 -10.44 22.86
C TRP A 265 33.84 -11.66 23.45
N VAL A 266 34.04 -11.89 24.74
CA VAL A 266 33.40 -12.99 25.48
C VAL A 266 32.73 -12.45 26.71
N ARG A 267 31.66 -13.11 27.14
CA ARG A 267 31.12 -12.85 28.47
C ARG A 267 32.10 -13.37 29.54
N GLY A 268 32.18 -12.69 30.67
CA GLY A 268 33.03 -13.11 31.80
C GLY A 268 32.60 -14.45 32.43
N ASP A 269 31.34 -14.86 32.20
CA ASP A 269 30.82 -16.18 32.59
C ASP A 269 30.99 -17.24 31.48
N GLY A 270 31.57 -16.88 30.33
CA GLY A 270 31.82 -17.75 29.18
C GLY A 270 30.57 -18.15 28.38
N ASN A 271 29.39 -17.70 28.78
CA ASN A 271 28.14 -18.15 28.18
C ASN A 271 27.70 -17.31 26.95
N GLY A 272 28.66 -16.66 26.30
CA GLY A 272 28.43 -15.87 25.10
C GLY A 272 29.74 -15.38 24.51
N ALA A 273 29.83 -15.36 23.19
CA ALA A 273 30.99 -14.90 22.45
C ALA A 273 30.56 -14.13 21.20
N SER A 274 31.22 -13.04 20.87
CA SER A 274 31.02 -12.32 19.61
C SER A 274 32.32 -11.96 18.94
N PHE A 275 32.34 -11.97 17.61
CA PHE A 275 33.52 -11.71 16.81
C PHE A 275 33.13 -11.22 15.43
N VAL A 276 34.05 -10.51 14.78
CA VAL A 276 33.87 -10.08 13.39
C VAL A 276 34.62 -11.04 12.47
N ARG A 277 33.96 -11.51 11.42
CA ARG A 277 34.54 -12.35 10.37
C ARG A 277 34.02 -11.87 9.03
N ASP A 278 34.93 -11.58 8.09
CA ASP A 278 34.59 -11.10 6.74
C ASP A 278 33.62 -9.90 6.76
N GLY A 279 33.90 -8.93 7.64
CA GLY A 279 33.08 -7.73 7.81
C GLY A 279 31.71 -7.99 8.41
N THR A 280 31.46 -9.15 9.02
CA THR A 280 30.17 -9.54 9.59
C THR A 280 30.32 -9.81 11.08
N LEU A 281 29.47 -9.20 11.92
CA LEU A 281 29.49 -9.46 13.36
C LEU A 281 28.62 -10.68 13.67
N ILE A 282 29.26 -11.68 14.28
CA ILE A 282 28.65 -12.95 14.67
C ILE A 282 28.65 -13.00 16.20
N ALA A 283 27.52 -13.39 16.79
CA ALA A 283 27.38 -13.63 18.22
C ALA A 283 26.84 -15.04 18.45
N VAL A 284 27.42 -15.76 19.41
CA VAL A 284 27.01 -17.08 19.86
C VAL A 284 26.61 -16.95 21.32
N ASN A 285 25.39 -17.31 21.66
CA ASN A 285 24.86 -17.27 23.02
C ASN A 285 24.33 -18.64 23.42
N ILE A 286 24.26 -18.90 24.72
CA ILE A 286 23.49 -20.05 25.21
C ILE A 286 22.01 -19.82 24.89
N GLY A 287 21.31 -20.89 24.54
CA GLY A 287 19.87 -20.83 24.32
C GLY A 287 19.14 -20.53 25.63
N ASP A 288 18.10 -19.71 25.54
CA ASP A 288 17.19 -19.49 26.66
C ASP A 288 16.09 -20.56 26.74
N ASP A 289 15.18 -20.45 27.71
CA ASP A 289 14.07 -21.41 27.88
C ASP A 289 13.16 -21.50 26.64
N TYR A 290 13.04 -20.41 25.87
CA TYR A 290 12.27 -20.37 24.64
C TYR A 290 12.99 -21.15 23.54
N ASP A 291 14.29 -20.89 23.36
CA ASP A 291 15.14 -21.56 22.37
C ASP A 291 15.21 -23.07 22.62
N ILE A 292 15.39 -23.47 23.90
CA ILE A 292 15.44 -24.87 24.31
C ILE A 292 14.15 -25.59 23.93
N ARG A 293 13.00 -24.98 24.23
CA ARG A 293 11.70 -25.57 23.92
C ARG A 293 11.46 -25.67 22.41
N ASP A 294 11.77 -24.63 21.65
CA ASP A 294 11.43 -24.54 20.23
C ASP A 294 12.31 -25.45 19.35
N THR A 295 13.57 -25.61 19.75
CA THR A 295 14.54 -26.53 19.10
C THR A 295 14.36 -27.99 19.55
N GLY A 296 13.67 -28.23 20.66
CA GLY A 296 13.50 -29.56 21.26
C GLY A 296 14.74 -30.04 22.02
N GLY A 297 15.54 -29.11 22.55
CA GLY A 297 16.64 -29.40 23.47
C GLY A 297 16.16 -29.63 24.92
N SER A 298 17.12 -29.79 25.82
CA SER A 298 16.91 -30.06 27.25
C SER A 298 17.70 -29.14 28.19
N SER A 299 18.72 -28.44 27.69
CA SER A 299 19.57 -27.57 28.50
C SER A 299 20.21 -26.46 27.67
N PRO A 300 20.63 -25.35 28.28
CA PRO A 300 21.52 -24.39 27.63
C PRO A 300 22.91 -25.02 27.40
N ALA A 301 23.61 -24.55 26.37
CA ALA A 301 25.01 -24.87 26.16
C ALA A 301 25.90 -24.37 27.32
N THR A 302 27.00 -25.07 27.55
CA THR A 302 28.06 -24.73 28.51
C THR A 302 29.06 -23.74 27.90
N PRO A 303 29.87 -23.04 28.73
CA PRO A 303 30.93 -22.16 28.24
C PRO A 303 31.90 -22.83 27.26
N GLU A 304 32.30 -24.07 27.54
CA GLU A 304 33.19 -24.85 26.68
C GLU A 304 32.56 -25.13 25.31
N GLU A 305 31.26 -25.44 25.29
CA GLU A 305 30.50 -25.66 24.05
C GLU A 305 30.33 -24.37 23.24
N ILE A 306 30.09 -23.22 23.90
CA ILE A 306 30.03 -21.92 23.22
C ILE A 306 31.36 -21.60 22.51
N SER A 307 32.48 -21.86 23.19
CA SER A 307 33.81 -21.66 22.60
C SER A 307 34.05 -22.59 21.40
N ALA A 308 33.68 -23.87 21.54
CA ALA A 308 33.80 -24.85 20.45
C ALA A 308 32.90 -24.49 19.25
N LEU A 309 31.66 -24.05 19.51
CA LEU A 309 30.73 -23.60 18.50
C LEU A 309 31.29 -22.39 17.74
N ALA A 310 31.73 -21.35 18.44
CA ALA A 310 32.30 -20.14 17.82
C ALA A 310 33.45 -20.45 16.85
N ALA A 311 34.31 -21.41 17.21
CA ALA A 311 35.41 -21.86 16.35
C ALA A 311 34.96 -22.68 15.13
N SER A 312 33.82 -23.37 15.23
CA SER A 312 33.30 -24.29 14.20
C SER A 312 32.40 -23.64 13.15
N LEU A 313 32.03 -22.37 13.31
CA LEU A 313 31.03 -21.72 12.46
C LEU A 313 31.52 -21.53 11.03
N ARG A 314 30.63 -21.71 10.07
CA ARG A 314 30.80 -21.34 8.66
C ARG A 314 29.56 -20.66 8.10
N PRO A 315 29.69 -19.84 7.04
CA PRO A 315 28.53 -19.38 6.28
C PRO A 315 27.77 -20.54 5.64
N MET A 316 26.46 -20.40 5.50
CA MET A 316 25.70 -21.26 4.59
C MET A 316 26.18 -21.07 3.14
N THR A 317 26.24 -22.17 2.41
CA THR A 317 26.48 -22.16 0.96
C THR A 317 25.26 -21.66 0.20
N ASP A 318 25.46 -21.17 -1.03
CA ASP A 318 24.35 -20.74 -1.90
C ASP A 318 23.30 -21.85 -2.06
N ALA A 319 23.73 -23.11 -2.21
CA ALA A 319 22.83 -24.25 -2.35
C ALA A 319 21.99 -24.51 -1.09
N GLU A 320 22.54 -24.27 0.11
CA GLU A 320 21.80 -24.39 1.37
C GLU A 320 20.81 -23.22 1.52
N ILE A 321 21.20 -22.00 1.12
CA ILE A 321 20.34 -20.81 1.12
C ILE A 321 19.15 -20.99 0.16
N ASP A 322 19.42 -21.44 -1.06
CA ASP A 322 18.40 -21.71 -2.08
C ASP A 322 17.40 -22.79 -1.61
N LYS A 323 17.90 -23.79 -0.89
CA LYS A 323 17.08 -24.91 -0.42
C LYS A 323 16.22 -24.54 0.79
N TRP A 324 16.77 -23.79 1.74
CA TRP A 324 16.15 -23.61 3.06
C TRP A 324 15.63 -22.20 3.32
N VAL A 325 16.28 -21.16 2.80
CA VAL A 325 15.96 -19.76 3.15
C VAL A 325 15.07 -19.11 2.10
N LEU A 326 15.50 -19.14 0.82
CA LEU A 326 14.78 -18.46 -0.26
C LEU A 326 13.31 -18.89 -0.43
N PRO A 327 12.92 -20.18 -0.28
CA PRO A 327 11.54 -20.60 -0.50
C PRO A 327 10.52 -19.97 0.46
N THR A 328 10.99 -19.47 1.61
CA THR A 328 10.16 -18.90 2.67
C THR A 328 10.51 -17.44 2.97
N TYR A 329 11.43 -16.84 2.22
CA TYR A 329 11.89 -15.48 2.50
C TYR A 329 10.76 -14.46 2.23
N ALA A 330 10.50 -13.62 3.23
CA ALA A 330 9.47 -12.58 3.21
C ALA A 330 10.01 -11.26 3.80
N GLY A 331 11.32 -11.03 3.68
CA GLY A 331 11.99 -9.87 4.25
C GLY A 331 11.98 -9.87 5.78
N VAL A 332 11.57 -8.76 6.38
CA VAL A 332 11.51 -8.58 7.83
C VAL A 332 10.56 -9.57 8.53
N ASP A 333 9.55 -10.06 7.81
CA ASP A 333 8.54 -10.97 8.31
C ASP A 333 8.85 -12.45 8.00
N SER A 334 10.09 -12.74 7.56
CA SER A 334 10.50 -14.11 7.23
C SER A 334 10.31 -15.04 8.44
N PRO A 335 9.61 -16.18 8.25
CA PRO A 335 9.36 -17.12 9.33
C PRO A 335 10.64 -17.87 9.72
N VAL A 336 10.61 -18.47 10.92
CA VAL A 336 11.62 -19.45 11.32
C VAL A 336 11.39 -20.75 10.54
N VAL A 337 12.43 -21.24 9.88
CA VAL A 337 12.41 -22.44 9.05
C VAL A 337 13.00 -23.61 9.81
N ARG A 338 12.36 -24.79 9.72
CA ARG A 338 12.92 -26.06 10.20
C ARG A 338 13.79 -26.71 9.13
N THR A 339 15.02 -27.02 9.48
CA THR A 339 16.06 -27.51 8.56
C THR A 339 16.45 -28.94 8.92
N SER A 340 15.64 -29.91 8.46
CA SER A 340 15.90 -31.33 8.73
C SER A 340 17.15 -31.81 7.97
N GLY A 341 18.23 -32.08 8.69
CA GLY A 341 19.48 -32.63 8.13
C GLY A 341 20.52 -31.58 7.73
N LEU A 342 20.43 -30.37 8.28
CA LEU A 342 21.48 -29.35 8.28
C LEU A 342 22.20 -29.32 9.63
#